data_AF-A0AA89QNI1-F1
#
_entry.id   AF-A0AA89QNI1-F1
#
_cell.length_a   1.000
_cell.length_b   1.000
_cell.length_c   1.000
_cell.angle_alpha   90.00
_cell.angle_beta   90.00
_cell.angle_gamma   90.00
#
_symmetry.space_group_name_H-M   'P 1'
#
loop_
_entity.id
_entity.type
_entity.pdbx_description
1 polymer ?
#
loop_
_entity_poly.entity_id
_entity_poly.type
_entity_poly.pdbx_seq_one_letter_code
_entity_poly.pdbx_strand_id
1 'polypeptide(L)' 'MPSTDATACPHCGWPDRGEPFRVLSRHTTATGHTEWTRCGCGSLQVRVADGCGTRVVSRSGPAARSGAASR' A
#
# COMPACT_ATOMS: atom_id res chain seq x y z
N MET A 1 -15.56 -7.31 8.48
CA MET A 1 -15.75 -5.86 8.30
C MET A 1 -14.97 -5.46 7.07
N PRO A 2 -15.59 -4.96 5.98
CA PRO A 2 -14.79 -4.38 4.91
C PRO A 2 -14.13 -3.14 5.51
N SER A 3 -12.80 -3.16 5.63
CA SER A 3 -12.05 -1.94 5.89
C SER A 3 -12.45 -0.97 4.80
N THR A 4 -13.29 0.01 5.12
CA THR A 4 -13.61 1.13 4.24
C THR A 4 -12.28 1.60 3.69
N ASP A 5 -12.20 1.69 2.36
CA ASP A 5 -11.02 2.10 1.59
C ASP A 5 -10.51 3.42 2.18
N ALA A 6 -9.66 3.31 3.20
CA ALA A 6 -9.10 4.45 3.88
C ALA A 6 -8.22 5.09 2.83
N THR A 7 -8.62 6.22 2.28
CA THR A 7 -7.92 6.88 1.16
C THR A 7 -6.53 7.39 1.53
N ALA A 8 -6.09 7.16 2.76
CA ALA A 8 -4.79 7.50 3.30
C ALA A 8 -4.21 6.36 4.16
N CYS A 9 -2.89 6.28 4.19
CA CYS A 9 -2.14 5.38 5.05
C CYS A 9 -2.43 5.69 6.54
N PRO A 10 -2.91 4.72 7.34
CA PRO A 10 -3.24 4.96 8.74
C PRO A 10 -2.01 5.26 9.62
N HIS A 11 -0.79 5.06 9.11
CA HIS A 11 0.44 5.25 9.87
C HIS A 11 1.08 6.63 9.69
N CYS A 12 0.83 7.31 8.57
CA CYS A 12 1.46 8.60 8.28
C CYS A 12 0.52 9.62 7.62
N GLY A 13 -0.74 9.25 7.37
CA GLY A 13 -1.74 10.11 6.75
C GLY A 13 -1.55 10.33 5.25
N TRP A 14 -0.53 9.74 4.61
CA TRP A 14 -0.30 9.93 3.18
C TRP A 14 -1.44 9.33 2.34
N PRO A 15 -2.05 10.10 1.41
CA PRO A 15 -3.00 9.57 0.44
C PRO A 15 -2.49 8.32 -0.27
N ASP A 16 -3.33 7.30 -0.39
CA ASP A 16 -2.95 6.07 -1.11
C ASP A 16 -2.79 6.31 -2.61
N ARG A 17 -3.58 7.22 -3.19
CA ARG A 17 -3.43 7.60 -4.59
C ARG A 17 -2.46 8.77 -4.81
N GLY A 18 -1.88 9.31 -3.73
CA GLY A 18 -0.91 10.40 -3.80
C GLY A 18 0.49 9.84 -3.97
N GLU A 19 1.16 10.16 -5.07
CA GLU A 19 2.60 10.03 -5.13
C GLU A 19 3.24 10.87 -4.01
N PRO A 20 4.30 10.38 -3.32
CA PRO A 20 5.12 9.24 -3.72
C PRO A 20 4.76 7.92 -3.00
N PHE A 21 4.31 6.92 -3.76
CA PHE A 21 4.37 5.50 -3.37
C PHE A 21 5.21 4.73 -4.39
N ARG A 22 5.97 3.72 -3.92
CA ARG A 22 6.78 2.88 -4.82
C ARG A 22 6.05 1.58 -5.12
N VAL A 23 5.82 1.27 -6.39
CA VAL A 23 5.37 -0.07 -6.81
C VAL A 23 6.54 -1.03 -6.66
N LEU A 24 6.34 -2.12 -5.91
CA LEU A 24 7.35 -3.16 -5.67
C LEU A 24 7.17 -4.35 -6.61
N SER A 25 5.92 -4.77 -6.83
CA SER A 25 5.57 -5.85 -7.74
C SER A 25 4.16 -5.62 -8.28
N ARG A 26 3.91 -6.14 -9.48
CA ARG A 26 2.59 -6.20 -10.11
C ARG A 26 2.40 -7.59 -10.70
N HIS A 27 1.29 -8.23 -10.36
CA HIS A 27 0.90 -9.52 -10.91
C HIS A 27 -0.45 -9.40 -11.60
N THR A 28 -0.51 -9.77 -12.88
CA THR A 28 -1.76 -9.83 -13.64
C THR A 28 -2.63 -10.99 -13.18
N THR A 29 -3.93 -10.77 -13.20
CA THR A 29 -4.96 -11.78 -12.95
C THR A 29 -5.93 -11.79 -14.13
N ALA A 30 -6.86 -12.74 -14.17
CA ALA A 30 -7.86 -12.82 -15.24
C ALA A 30 -8.76 -11.57 -15.32
N THR A 31 -8.92 -10.83 -14.21
CA THR A 31 -9.86 -9.71 -14.08
C THR A 31 -9.16 -8.35 -13.91
N GLY A 32 -7.83 -8.31 -13.94
CA GLY A 32 -7.07 -7.09 -13.66
C GLY A 32 -5.65 -7.40 -13.18
N HIS A 33 -5.23 -6.77 -12.09
CA HIS A 33 -3.94 -7.04 -11.49
C HIS A 33 -3.92 -6.72 -9.99
N THR A 34 -3.01 -7.38 -9.29
CA THR A 34 -2.66 -7.09 -7.91
C THR A 34 -1.32 -6.35 -7.89
N GLU A 35 -1.24 -5.29 -7.10
CA GLU A 35 -0.02 -4.51 -6.90
C GLU A 35 0.40 -4.55 -5.44
N TRP A 36 1.72 -4.63 -5.23
CA TRP A 36 2.33 -4.44 -3.93
C TRP A 36 3.04 -3.10 -3.98
N THR A 37 2.63 -2.19 -3.12
CA THR A 37 3.15 -0.81 -3.07
C THR A 37 3.72 -0.51 -1.70
N ARG A 38 4.74 0.34 -1.63
CA ARG A 38 5.34 0.82 -0.39
C ARG A 38 5.05 2.31 -0.23
N CYS A 39 4.38 2.66 0.86
CA CYS A 39 4.20 4.04 1.29
C CYS A 39 5.53 4.66 1.74
N GLY A 40 5.66 5.98 1.74
CA GLY A 40 6.85 6.69 2.24
C GLY A 40 7.23 6.32 3.68
N CYS A 41 6.26 5.96 4.54
CA CYS A 41 6.51 5.47 5.90
C CYS A 41 7.00 4.01 5.96
N GLY A 42 7.11 3.33 4.83
CA GLY A 42 7.54 1.93 4.73
C GLY A 42 6.42 0.90 4.88
N SER A 43 5.18 1.30 5.14
CA SER A 43 4.03 0.38 5.16
C SER A 43 3.80 -0.24 3.78
N LEU A 44 3.71 -1.58 3.71
CA LEU A 44 3.36 -2.33 2.51
C LEU A 44 1.84 -2.31 2.35
N GLN A 45 1.38 -2.03 1.15
CA GLN A 45 -0.04 -2.06 0.79
C GLN A 45 -0.24 -2.97 -0.40
N VAL A 46 -1.22 -3.87 -0.29
CA VAL A 46 -1.68 -4.72 -1.38
C VAL A 46 -2.89 -4.07 -2.01
N ARG A 47 -2.85 -3.84 -3.31
CA ARG A 47 -3.90 -3.19 -4.09
C ARG A 47 -4.43 -4.15 -5.13
N VAL A 48 -5.74 -4.14 -5.34
CA VAL A 48 -6.36 -4.80 -6.48
C VAL A 48 -6.87 -3.69 -7.39
N ALA A 49 -6.51 -3.78 -8.67
CA ALA A 49 -7.02 -2.92 -9.73
C ALA A 49 -7.74 -3.79 -10.77
N ASP A 50 -9.03 -3.56 -10.91
CA ASP A 50 -9.92 -4.28 -11.82
C ASP A 50 -10.93 -3.30 -12.47
N GLY A 51 -11.93 -3.81 -13.18
CA GLY A 51 -12.97 -3.00 -13.82
C GLY A 51 -13.80 -2.13 -12.87
N CYS A 52 -13.75 -2.37 -11.56
CA CYS A 52 -14.39 -1.55 -10.53
C CYS A 52 -13.47 -0.45 -9.97
N GLY A 53 -12.22 -0.37 -10.44
CA GLY A 53 -11.21 0.59 -9.99
C GLY A 53 -10.16 -0.03 -9.07
N THR A 54 -9.41 0.81 -8.37
CA THR A 54 -8.31 0.39 -7.48
C THR A 54 -8.71 0.55 -6.02
N ARG A 55 -8.50 -0.51 -5.23
CA ARG A 55 -8.76 -0.55 -3.77
C ARG A 55 -7.61 -1.20 -3.00
N VAL A 56 -7.37 -0.75 -1.78
CA VAL A 56 -6.38 -1.37 -0.88
C VAL A 56 -7.02 -2.52 -0.11
N VAL A 57 -6.54 -3.74 -0.33
CA VAL A 57 -7.12 -4.96 0.28
C VAL A 57 -6.34 -5.46 1.50
N SER A 58 -5.09 -5.03 1.66
CA SER A 58 -4.28 -5.37 2.84
C SER A 58 -3.20 -4.32 3.09
N ARG A 59 -2.82 -4.16 4.37
CA ARG A 59 -1.75 -3.26 4.81
C ARG A 59 -0.91 -3.93 5.89
N SER A 60 0.41 -3.78 5.79
CA SER A 60 1.29 -4.07 6.92
C SER A 60 1.49 -2.81 7.77
N GLY A 61 2.00 -3.00 8.99
CA GLY A 61 2.62 -1.91 9.74
C GLY A 61 3.76 -1.25 8.95
N PRO A 62 4.23 -0.06 9.37
CA PRO A 62 5.41 0.55 8.79
C PRO A 62 6.58 -0.41 8.93
N ALA A 63 7.41 -0.51 7.88
CA ALA A 63 8.68 -1.23 8.01
C ALA A 63 9.45 -0.57 9.15
N ALA A 64 9.70 -1.31 10.24
CA ALA A 64 10.68 -0.87 11.22
C ALA A 64 11.94 -0.50 10.43
N ARG A 65 12.50 0.69 10.66
CA ARG A 65 13.80 1.04 10.09
C ARG A 65 14.78 -0.04 10.56
N SER A 66 15.10 -1.00 9.70
CA SER A 66 16.25 -1.88 9.90
C SER A 66 17.48 -0.99 9.72
N GLY A 67 17.85 -0.28 10.80
CA GLY A 67 18.91 0.73 10.79
C GLY A 67 19.04 1.46 12.12
N ALA A 68 19.68 0.77 13.06
CA ALA A 68 20.37 1.26 14.27
C ALA A 68 19.55 2.03 15.33
N ALA A 69 19.49 1.44 16.53
CA ALA A 69 19.86 2.22 17.70
C ALA A 69 21.27 2.75 17.47
N SER A 70 21.42 4.06 17.28
CA SER A 70 22.63 4.80 17.65
C SER A 70 22.21 6.22 18.00
N ARG A 71 22.75 6.62 19.15
CA ARG A 71 22.60 7.91 19.82
C ARG A 71 23.12 9.06 18.97
#